data_AF-A0A0C2GDU7-F1
#
_entry.id   AF-A0A0C2GDU7-F1
#
_cell.length_a   1.000
_cell.length_b   1.000
_cell.length_c   1.000
_cell.angle_alpha   90.00
_cell.angle_beta   90.00
_cell.angle_gamma   90.00
#
_symmetry.space_group_name_H-M   'P 1'
#
loop_
_entity.id
_entity.type
_entity.pdbx_description
1 polymer ?
#
loop_
_entity_poly.entity_id
_entity_poly.type
_entity_poly.pdbx_seq_one_letter_code
_entity_poly.pdbx_strand_id
1 'polypeptide(L)'
;MVKSNNVKGAFALIVNAIYFTGEWSVKFDQGGNSKRKFFSAENSEKLEFMNKVDHRLYAEDADLQVLSLQYKDTSYAFNILLPKKRYTRASLRRRKTVLSEICDNSWYLSDSALENCWER
;
A
#
# COMPACT_ATOMS: atom_id res chain seq x y z
N MET A 1 15.54 -4.57 -14.23
CA MET A 1 16.92 -4.92 -14.62
C MET A 1 16.95 -5.12 -16.13
N VAL A 2 17.70 -4.30 -16.86
CA VAL A 2 17.79 -4.38 -18.33
C VAL A 2 18.74 -5.51 -18.71
N LYS A 3 18.25 -6.46 -19.51
CA LYS A 3 19.05 -7.59 -20.01
C LYS A 3 19.62 -7.26 -21.40
N SER A 4 20.80 -7.76 -21.71
CA SER A 4 21.53 -7.43 -22.95
C SER A 4 20.77 -7.81 -24.24
N ASN A 5 19.89 -8.81 -24.18
CA ASN A 5 19.03 -9.20 -25.29
C ASN A 5 17.87 -8.22 -25.55
N ASN A 6 17.45 -7.44 -24.55
CA ASN A 6 16.32 -6.50 -24.65
C ASN A 6 16.71 -5.15 -25.27
N VAL A 7 17.99 -4.91 -25.53
CA VAL A 7 18.52 -3.64 -26.05
C VAL A 7 19.23 -3.79 -27.41
N LYS A 8 19.22 -4.99 -27.99
CA LYS A 8 19.88 -5.25 -29.28
C LYS A 8 19.11 -4.56 -30.41
N GLY A 9 19.74 -3.58 -31.05
CA GLY A 9 19.12 -2.77 -32.12
C GLY A 9 18.27 -1.60 -31.63
N ALA A 10 18.24 -1.33 -30.32
CA ALA A 10 17.57 -0.15 -29.78
C ALA A 10 18.36 1.12 -30.13
N PHE A 11 17.67 2.14 -30.66
CA PHE A 11 18.26 3.44 -30.95
C PHE A 11 18.37 4.33 -29.69
N ALA A 12 17.41 4.21 -28.76
CA ALA A 12 17.42 4.90 -27.47
C ALA A 12 16.68 4.08 -26.41
N LEU A 13 17.00 4.31 -25.14
CA LEU A 13 16.36 3.69 -23.99
C LEU A 13 16.14 4.74 -22.91
N ILE A 14 14.95 4.76 -22.32
CA ILE A 14 14.64 5.58 -21.14
C ILE A 14 14.49 4.63 -19.95
N VAL A 15 15.28 4.89 -18.90
CA VAL A 15 15.26 4.12 -17.67
C VAL A 15 14.91 5.05 -16.52
N ASN A 16 13.96 4.65 -15.70
CA ASN A 16 13.60 5.33 -14.45
C ASN A 16 13.73 4.33 -13.29
N ALA A 17 14.28 4.81 -12.17
CA ALA A 17 14.30 4.09 -10.92
C ALA A 17 13.87 5.04 -9.79
N ILE A 18 12.96 4.58 -8.95
CA ILE A 18 12.51 5.29 -7.75
C ILE A 18 12.86 4.43 -6.55
N TYR A 19 13.48 5.05 -5.55
CA TYR A 19 13.79 4.43 -4.27
C TYR A 19 13.11 5.23 -3.16
N PHE A 20 12.45 4.53 -2.25
CA PHE A 20 11.78 5.14 -1.11
C PHE A 20 12.18 4.39 0.16
N THR A 21 12.64 5.15 1.16
CA THR A 21 12.88 4.67 2.52
C THR A 21 12.30 5.69 3.49
N GLY A 22 11.54 5.23 4.46
CA GLY A 22 10.82 6.08 5.40
C GLY A 22 10.75 5.42 6.76
N GLU A 23 11.00 6.20 7.81
CA GLU A 23 10.82 5.76 9.19
C GLU A 23 9.34 5.86 9.56
N TRP A 24 8.75 4.83 10.17
CA TRP A 24 7.39 4.90 10.69
C TRP A 24 7.27 5.96 11.79
N SER A 25 6.19 6.76 11.76
CA SER A 25 5.88 7.68 12.87
C SER A 25 5.72 6.91 14.18
N VAL A 26 5.00 5.79 14.12
CA VAL A 26 4.85 4.84 15.23
C VAL A 26 5.40 3.48 14.80
N LYS A 27 6.56 3.11 15.37
CA LYS A 27 7.29 1.88 15.03
C LYS A 27 6.65 0.61 15.58
N PHE A 28 6.89 -0.49 14.87
CA PHE A 28 6.63 -1.84 15.35
C PHE A 28 7.75 -2.29 16.28
N ASP A 29 7.38 -2.98 17.36
CA ASP A 29 8.36 -3.62 18.24
C ASP A 29 8.73 -5.00 17.66
N GLN A 30 10.04 -5.24 17.50
CA GLN A 30 10.54 -6.52 17.01
C GLN A 30 10.16 -7.68 17.92
N GLY A 31 10.02 -7.44 19.24
CA GLY A 31 9.54 -8.45 20.19
C GLY A 31 8.11 -8.92 19.94
N GLY A 32 7.31 -8.12 19.22
CA GLY A 32 5.95 -8.46 18.82
C GLY A 32 5.86 -9.25 17.51
N ASN A 33 6.98 -9.46 16.80
CA ASN A 33 6.96 -10.19 15.54
C ASN A 33 6.64 -11.67 15.78
N SER A 34 5.82 -12.26 14.91
CA SER A 34 5.47 -13.68 15.02
C SER A 34 5.32 -14.33 13.65
N LYS A 35 5.72 -15.60 13.55
CA LYS A 35 5.56 -16.38 12.32
C LYS A 35 4.12 -16.82 12.17
N ARG A 36 3.47 -16.42 11.08
CA ARG A 36 2.08 -16.78 10.75
C ARG A 36 1.98 -17.24 9.30
N LYS A 37 0.90 -17.94 8.98
CA LYS A 37 0.65 -18.43 7.62
C LYS A 37 0.06 -17.31 6.77
N PHE A 38 0.77 -16.90 5.73
CA PHE A 38 0.27 -16.05 4.66
C PHE A 38 -0.37 -16.92 3.58
N PHE A 39 -1.55 -16.52 3.11
CA PHE A 39 -2.29 -17.22 2.06
C PHE A 39 -2.22 -16.38 0.79
N SER A 40 -1.44 -16.83 -0.19
CA SER A 40 -1.44 -16.24 -1.52
C SER A 40 -2.58 -16.83 -2.37
N ALA A 41 -2.70 -16.37 -3.62
CA ALA A 41 -3.74 -16.88 -4.52
C ALA A 41 -3.60 -18.38 -4.82
N GLU A 42 -2.37 -18.90 -4.79
CA GLU A 42 -2.06 -20.26 -5.22
C GLU A 42 -1.59 -21.14 -4.06
N ASN A 43 -0.87 -20.55 -3.09
CA ASN A 43 -0.14 -21.30 -2.08
C ASN A 43 -0.30 -20.67 -0.68
N SER A 44 0.29 -21.32 0.31
CA SER A 44 0.37 -20.77 1.65
C SER A 44 1.74 -21.04 2.25
N GLU A 45 2.32 -20.01 2.87
CA GLU A 45 3.69 -20.04 3.39
C GLU A 45 3.73 -19.40 4.78
N LYS A 46 4.72 -19.79 5.60
CA LYS A 46 4.92 -19.17 6.92
C LYS A 46 5.87 -17.99 6.76
N LEU A 47 5.37 -16.79 7.04
CA LEU A 47 6.13 -15.54 7.03
C LEU A 47 6.18 -14.94 8.42
N GLU A 48 7.15 -14.08 8.67
CA GLU A 48 7.18 -13.25 9.86
C GLU A 48 6.27 -12.04 9.68
N PHE A 49 5.34 -11.84 10.59
CA PHE A 49 4.42 -10.71 10.59
C PHE A 49 4.80 -9.73 11.68
N MET A 50 4.80 -8.44 11.34
CA MET A 50 4.86 -7.36 12.32
C MET A 50 3.52 -7.23 13.03
N ASN A 51 3.52 -7.11 14.36
CA ASN A 51 2.31 -6.96 15.15
C ASN A 51 2.43 -5.77 16.10
N LYS A 52 1.33 -5.04 16.27
CA LYS A 52 1.19 -3.97 17.25
C LYS A 52 -0.29 -3.75 17.54
N VAL A 53 -0.60 -3.39 18.78
CA VAL A 53 -1.94 -2.96 19.18
C VAL A 53 -1.85 -1.49 19.55
N ASP A 54 -2.46 -0.63 18.74
CA ASP A 54 -2.51 0.82 18.95
C ASP A 54 -3.67 1.46 18.15
N HIS A 55 -3.90 2.76 18.37
CA HIS A 55 -4.86 3.53 17.59
C HIS A 55 -4.20 3.96 16.27
N ARG A 56 -4.81 3.58 15.15
CA ARG A 56 -4.36 3.90 13.79
C ARG A 56 -5.51 4.44 12.97
N LEU A 57 -5.18 5.19 11.93
CA LEU A 57 -6.13 5.57 10.90
C LEU A 57 -6.62 4.31 10.19
N TYR A 58 -7.91 4.04 10.36
CA TYR A 58 -8.54 2.82 9.90
C TYR A 58 -9.96 3.11 9.43
N ALA A 59 -10.34 2.51 8.32
CA ALA A 59 -11.70 2.55 7.79
C ALA A 59 -12.06 1.19 7.20
N GLU A 60 -13.33 0.84 7.21
CA GLU A 60 -13.81 -0.37 6.55
C GLU A 60 -15.24 -0.22 6.03
N ASP A 61 -15.53 -0.94 4.95
CA ASP A 61 -16.87 -1.07 4.39
C ASP A 61 -17.28 -2.55 4.32
N ALA A 62 -18.29 -2.89 3.53
CA ALA A 62 -18.76 -4.27 3.37
C ALA A 62 -17.71 -5.21 2.73
N ASP A 63 -16.71 -4.69 2.02
CA ASP A 63 -15.84 -5.46 1.13
C ASP A 63 -14.34 -5.31 1.41
N LEU A 64 -13.92 -4.19 1.99
CA LEU A 64 -12.53 -3.78 2.20
C LEU A 64 -12.32 -3.24 3.61
N GLN A 65 -11.08 -3.37 4.07
CA GLN A 65 -10.52 -2.72 5.24
C GLN A 65 -9.30 -1.94 4.80
N VAL A 66 -9.12 -0.74 5.34
CA VAL A 66 -8.02 0.15 5.01
C VAL A 66 -7.30 0.52 6.29
N LEU A 67 -5.98 0.37 6.30
CA LEU A 67 -5.12 0.79 7.39
C LEU A 67 -4.07 1.76 6.84
N SER A 68 -3.95 2.95 7.44
CA SER A 68 -2.93 3.93 7.06
C SER A 68 -1.82 3.99 8.12
N LEU A 69 -0.59 3.73 7.67
CA LEU A 69 0.62 3.80 8.50
C LEU A 69 1.41 5.05 8.11
N GLN A 70 1.35 6.07 8.94
CA GLN A 70 2.09 7.32 8.71
C GLN A 70 3.60 7.10 8.87
N TYR A 71 4.37 7.74 7.99
CA TYR A 71 5.79 7.93 8.19
C TYR A 71 6.04 9.09 9.17
N LYS A 72 7.26 9.19 9.67
CA LYS A 72 7.70 10.29 10.53
C LYS A 72 7.55 11.64 9.84
N ASP A 73 7.77 11.66 8.53
CA ASP A 73 7.29 12.74 7.67
C ASP A 73 5.80 12.51 7.38
N THR A 74 4.96 13.39 7.92
CA THR A 74 3.49 13.29 7.83
C THR A 74 2.95 13.62 6.45
N SER A 75 3.79 14.08 5.52
CA SER A 75 3.38 14.26 4.12
C SER A 75 3.20 12.93 3.36
N TYR A 76 3.64 11.81 3.94
CA TYR A 76 3.48 10.47 3.37
C TYR A 76 2.86 9.48 4.36
N ALA A 77 2.05 8.57 3.83
CA ALA A 77 1.53 7.42 4.56
C ALA A 77 1.50 6.18 3.68
N PHE A 78 1.74 5.02 4.29
CA PHE A 78 1.59 3.72 3.66
C PHE A 78 0.19 3.17 3.91
N ASN A 79 -0.64 3.16 2.87
CA ASN A 79 -2.02 2.69 2.94
C ASN A 79 -2.09 1.22 2.52
N ILE A 80 -2.61 0.38 3.41
CA ILE A 80 -2.81 -1.05 3.20
C ILE A 80 -4.31 -1.28 2.95
N LEU A 81 -4.63 -1.78 1.76
CA LEU A 81 -6.00 -2.12 1.37
C LEU A 81 -6.17 -3.63 1.46
N LEU A 82 -6.94 -4.09 2.44
CA LEU A 82 -7.17 -5.50 2.72
C LEU A 82 -8.61 -5.89 2.42
N PRO A 83 -8.86 -6.79 1.46
CA PRO A 83 -10.22 -7.26 1.19
C PRO A 83 -10.71 -8.26 2.24
N LYS A 84 -11.97 -8.08 2.67
CA LYS A 84 -12.62 -8.96 3.66
C LYS A 84 -12.91 -10.36 3.13
N LYS A 85 -13.20 -10.47 1.84
CA LYS A 85 -13.36 -11.77 1.15
C LYS A 85 -12.08 -12.10 0.41
N ARG A 86 -11.70 -13.38 0.41
CA ARG A 86 -10.60 -13.90 -0.42
C ARG A 86 -11.00 -13.81 -1.88
N TYR A 87 -10.57 -12.72 -2.52
CA TYR A 87 -10.82 -12.46 -3.92
C TYR A 87 -9.72 -13.06 -4.78
N THR A 88 -10.09 -13.74 -5.87
CA THR A 88 -9.20 -13.86 -7.02
C THR A 88 -8.97 -12.45 -7.60
N ARG A 89 -7.75 -12.18 -8.09
CA ARG A 89 -7.26 -10.86 -8.56
C ARG A 89 -8.22 -10.03 -9.44
N ALA A 90 -9.23 -10.66 -10.06
CA ALA A 90 -10.21 -10.05 -10.94
C ALA A 90 -11.27 -9.16 -10.25
N SER A 91 -11.61 -9.39 -8.97
CA SER A 91 -12.75 -8.67 -8.33
C SER A 91 -12.36 -7.39 -7.59
N LEU A 92 -11.08 -7.17 -7.28
CA LEU A 92 -10.62 -5.89 -6.72
C LEU A 92 -10.56 -4.78 -7.76
N ARG A 93 -10.28 -5.12 -9.03
CA ARG A 93 -10.11 -4.14 -10.12
C ARG A 93 -11.38 -3.34 -10.45
N ARG A 94 -12.56 -3.77 -9.97
CA ARG A 94 -13.85 -3.12 -10.31
C ARG A 94 -14.41 -2.20 -9.23
N ARG A 95 -13.77 -2.07 -8.06
CA ARG A 95 -14.29 -1.23 -6.98
C ARG A 95 -13.44 0.02 -6.82
N LYS A 96 -13.78 1.04 -7.61
CA LYS A 96 -13.19 2.40 -7.52
C LYS A 96 -13.62 3.14 -6.23
N THR A 97 -14.66 2.66 -5.56
CA THR A 97 -15.38 3.37 -4.50
C THR A 97 -14.60 3.52 -3.19
N VAL A 98 -13.75 2.55 -2.82
CA VAL A 98 -13.05 2.64 -1.53
C VAL A 98 -11.86 3.61 -1.58
N LEU A 99 -11.29 3.83 -2.76
CA LEU A 99 -10.22 4.82 -2.92
C LEU A 99 -10.77 6.26 -2.80
N SER A 100 -11.98 6.54 -3.31
CA SER A 100 -12.59 7.86 -3.15
C SER A 100 -12.89 8.17 -1.68
N GLU A 101 -13.34 7.21 -0.88
CA GLU A 101 -13.60 7.44 0.55
C GLU A 101 -12.31 7.65 1.38
N ILE A 102 -11.17 7.06 0.98
CA ILE A 102 -9.87 7.34 1.62
C ILE A 102 -9.42 8.78 1.29
N CYS A 103 -9.60 9.21 0.04
CA CYS A 103 -9.37 10.60 -0.36
C CYS A 103 -10.33 11.54 0.39
N ASP A 104 -11.58 11.12 0.60
CA ASP A 104 -12.62 11.87 1.30
C ASP A 104 -12.51 11.87 2.84
N ASN A 105 -11.71 10.98 3.42
CA ASN A 105 -11.38 10.98 4.86
C ASN A 105 -9.98 11.51 5.19
N SER A 106 -9.19 11.90 4.19
CA SER A 106 -7.93 12.64 4.35
C SER A 106 -8.12 14.16 4.60
N TRP A 107 -9.36 14.57 4.90
CA TRP A 107 -9.78 15.97 5.03
C TRP A 107 -9.49 16.62 6.39
N TYR A 108 -8.64 16.00 7.20
CA TYR A 108 -8.15 16.61 8.45
C TYR A 108 -6.75 17.22 8.34
N LEU A 109 -6.07 17.16 7.19
CA LEU A 109 -4.74 17.77 7.04
C LEU A 109 -4.56 18.46 5.67
N SER A 110 -4.91 19.76 5.64
CA SER A 110 -4.54 20.82 4.68
C SER A 110 -5.07 20.77 3.24
N ASP A 111 -5.68 21.89 2.83
CA ASP A 111 -6.33 22.21 1.54
C ASP A 111 -5.41 22.17 0.29
N SER A 112 -4.14 21.82 0.41
CA SER A 112 -3.22 21.78 -0.74
C SER A 112 -3.23 20.46 -1.53
N ALA A 113 -3.97 19.45 -1.07
CA ALA A 113 -4.04 18.13 -1.70
C ALA A 113 -5.10 17.99 -2.81
N LEU A 114 -5.96 19.00 -3.01
CA LEU A 114 -7.12 18.91 -3.90
C LEU A 114 -6.78 18.89 -5.39
N GLU A 115 -5.61 19.38 -5.82
CA GLU A 115 -5.31 19.48 -7.26
C GLU A 115 -4.76 18.18 -7.90
N ASN A 116 -4.43 17.14 -7.13
CA ASN A 116 -3.70 15.98 -7.69
C ASN A 116 -4.44 14.63 -7.68
N CYS A 117 -5.70 14.56 -7.22
CA CYS A 117 -6.45 13.28 -7.21
C CYS A 117 -7.25 13.00 -8.49
N TRP A 118 -7.41 13.97 -9.40
CA TRP A 118 -8.20 13.81 -10.62
C TRP A 118 -7.51 14.20 -11.93
N GLU A 119 -6.25 14.68 -11.91
CA GLU A 119 -5.45 14.90 -13.13
C GLU A 119 -4.14 14.11 -13.13
N ARG A 120 -4.25 12.78 -13.29
CA ARG A 120 -3.42 11.94 -14.19
C ARG A 120 -3.88 10.48 -14.19
#